data_AF-A0A059LAV1-F1
#
_entry.id   AF-A0A059LAV1-F1
#
_cell.length_a   1.000
_cell.length_b   1.000
_cell.length_c   1.000
_cell.angle_alpha   90.00
_cell.angle_beta   90.00
_cell.angle_gamma   90.00
#
_symmetry.space_group_name_H-M   'P 1'
#
loop_
_entity.id
_entity.type
_entity.pdbx_description
1 polymer ?
#
loop_
_entity_poly.entity_id
_entity_poly.type
_entity_poly.pdbx_seq_one_letter_code
_entity_poly.pdbx_strand_id
1 'polypeptide(L)'
;MTSAVSPPHAYAKAVAKLYMNPGKRRLRSIQPSSQEMANVAGVLRMWRMLPKEAVMKAFEAGNFAGVEEMKANDRLFERVAPLGVNDILMAVQYDHRPRPPLPVPLLALQGAQDATMEPHIMREWAGYTSAVFRYESVPGDHYFVAHRAEDTAANVARVCLDALEGKSLQPALGGQLSDALWAVLAALCVLLALLMAVVRN
;
A
#
# COMPACT_ATOMS: atom_id res chain seq x y z
N MET A 1 3.85 5.81 -7.05
CA MET A 1 4.52 4.63 -6.48
C MET A 1 3.52 3.85 -5.68
N THR A 2 3.63 2.53 -5.70
CA THR A 2 2.72 1.63 -4.99
C THR A 2 3.54 0.95 -3.89
N SER A 3 3.11 1.05 -2.64
CA SER A 3 3.78 0.47 -1.47
C SER A 3 2.83 -0.46 -0.72
N ALA A 4 3.39 -1.30 0.15
CA ALA A 4 2.60 -2.12 1.06
C ALA A 4 1.80 -1.24 2.04
N VAL A 5 0.60 -1.68 2.42
CA VAL A 5 -0.24 -0.98 3.40
C VAL A 5 -0.74 -1.94 4.46
N SER A 6 -0.66 -1.50 5.72
CA SER A 6 -1.19 -2.25 6.86
C SER A 6 -2.73 -2.25 6.87
N PRO A 7 -3.37 -3.10 7.68
CA PRO A 7 -4.80 -2.98 7.93
C PRO A 7 -5.20 -1.58 8.41
N PRO A 8 -6.45 -1.14 8.15
CA PRO A 8 -6.90 0.21 8.45
C PRO A 8 -6.66 0.64 9.91
N HIS A 9 -7.01 -0.19 10.90
CA HIS A 9 -6.83 0.15 12.32
C HIS A 9 -5.36 0.35 12.74
N ALA A 10 -4.40 -0.15 11.96
CA ALA A 10 -2.97 -0.03 12.21
C ALA A 10 -2.29 1.04 11.35
N TYR A 11 -2.98 1.60 10.36
CA TYR A 11 -2.40 2.44 9.30
C TYR A 11 -1.67 3.67 9.80
N ALA A 12 -2.32 4.50 10.64
CA ALA A 12 -1.69 5.71 11.16
C ALA A 12 -0.41 5.41 11.95
N LYS A 13 -0.44 4.35 12.75
CA LYS A 13 0.71 3.90 13.56
C LYS A 13 1.84 3.36 12.70
N ALA A 14 1.52 2.58 11.66
CA ALA A 14 2.48 2.05 10.69
C ALA A 14 3.25 3.19 10.00
N VAL A 15 2.51 4.19 9.52
CA VAL A 15 3.11 5.35 8.85
C VAL A 15 3.90 6.20 9.83
N ALA A 16 3.37 6.49 11.02
CA ALA A 16 4.12 7.25 12.02
C ALA A 16 5.45 6.57 12.39
N LYS A 17 5.48 5.24 12.50
CA LYS A 17 6.70 4.46 12.78
C LYS A 17 7.79 4.70 11.71
N LEU A 18 7.43 4.86 10.44
CA LEU A 18 8.39 5.19 9.37
C LEU A 18 9.11 6.52 9.61
N TYR A 19 8.44 7.50 10.22
CA TYR A 19 8.98 8.84 10.47
C TYR A 19 9.53 9.02 11.90
N MET A 20 9.44 8.00 12.75
CA MET A 20 10.13 7.96 14.04
C MET A 20 11.63 7.67 13.87
N ASN A 21 12.43 7.97 14.89
CA ASN A 21 13.87 7.74 14.89
C ASN A 21 14.23 6.28 14.49
N PRO A 22 15.26 6.06 13.65
CA PRO A 22 15.62 4.73 13.15
C PRO A 22 15.81 3.65 14.23
N GLY A 23 16.32 4.03 15.41
CA GLY A 23 16.48 3.10 16.55
C GLY A 23 15.15 2.55 17.09
N LYS A 24 14.06 3.34 17.00
CA LYS A 24 12.72 2.91 17.42
C LYS A 24 12.03 2.02 16.38
N ARG A 25 12.43 2.09 15.10
CA ARG A 25 11.83 1.28 14.02
C ARG A 25 12.18 -0.20 14.10
N ARG A 26 13.40 -0.50 14.54
CA ARG A 26 13.91 -1.88 14.70
C ARG A 26 13.17 -2.68 15.76
N LEU A 27 12.38 -2.01 16.60
CA LEU A 27 11.54 -2.63 17.61
C LEU A 27 10.27 -3.14 16.91
N ARG A 28 10.32 -4.41 16.52
CA ARG A 28 9.28 -5.16 15.79
C ARG A 28 7.89 -5.05 16.42
N SER A 29 7.82 -4.95 17.74
CA SER A 29 6.58 -4.98 18.53
C SER A 29 6.06 -3.63 19.01
N ILE A 30 6.80 -2.52 18.85
CA ILE A 30 6.38 -1.24 19.44
C ILE A 30 5.39 -0.51 18.53
N GLN A 31 4.19 -0.35 19.06
CA GLN A 31 3.17 0.56 18.54
C GLN A 31 3.42 1.96 19.11
N PRO A 32 3.48 3.03 18.29
CA PRO A 32 3.63 4.39 18.79
C PRO A 32 2.51 4.77 19.77
N SER A 33 2.88 5.43 20.87
CA SER A 33 1.91 6.00 21.83
C SER A 33 1.18 7.22 21.25
N SER A 34 0.03 7.60 21.83
CA SER A 34 -0.71 8.79 21.42
C SER A 34 0.14 10.07 21.47
N GLN A 35 1.04 10.17 22.45
CA GLN A 35 1.97 11.29 22.55
C GLN A 35 3.00 11.29 21.40
N GLU A 36 3.52 10.13 21.02
CA GLU A 36 4.44 10.02 19.88
C GLU A 36 3.74 10.34 18.57
N MET A 37 2.49 9.91 18.39
CA MET A 37 1.65 10.28 17.25
C MET A 37 1.46 11.81 17.16
N ALA A 38 1.11 12.45 18.28
CA ALA A 38 0.95 13.90 18.37
C ALA A 38 2.26 14.65 18.06
N ASN A 39 3.40 14.14 18.55
CA ASN A 39 4.71 14.72 18.28
C ASN A 39 5.07 14.65 16.78
N VAL A 40 4.84 13.51 16.12
CA VAL A 40 5.07 13.36 14.67
C VAL A 40 4.20 14.35 13.89
N ALA A 41 2.90 14.42 14.21
CA ALA A 41 1.99 15.37 13.56
C ALA A 41 2.40 16.85 13.79
N GLY A 42 2.86 17.18 15.00
CA GLY A 42 3.36 18.52 15.34
C GLY A 42 4.59 18.91 14.52
N VAL A 43 5.58 18.02 14.41
CA VAL A 43 6.78 18.23 13.58
C VAL A 43 6.41 18.40 12.11
N LEU A 44 5.52 17.55 11.58
CA LEU A 44 5.04 17.66 10.20
C LEU A 44 4.33 18.98 9.93
N ARG A 45 3.55 19.52 10.88
CA ARG A 45 2.91 20.85 10.71
C ARG A 45 3.91 22.00 10.68
N MET A 46 5.05 21.85 11.35
CA MET A 46 6.10 22.85 11.40
C MET A 46 7.17 22.67 10.31
N TRP A 47 6.97 21.75 9.35
CA TRP A 47 8.00 21.37 8.38
C TRP A 47 8.64 22.55 7.62
N ARG A 48 7.87 23.61 7.34
CA ARG A 48 8.36 24.84 6.67
C ARG A 48 9.39 25.62 7.48
N MET A 49 9.45 25.39 8.79
CA MET A 49 10.41 26.03 9.70
C MET A 49 11.70 25.20 9.82
N LEU A 50 11.74 24.00 9.24
CA LEU A 50 12.90 23.12 9.28
C LEU A 50 13.82 23.41 8.10
N PRO A 51 15.16 23.32 8.28
CA PRO A 51 16.09 23.32 7.16
C PRO A 51 15.78 22.20 6.16
N LYS A 52 16.02 22.43 4.87
CA LYS A 52 15.81 21.44 3.80
C LYS A 52 16.45 20.10 4.15
N GLU A 53 17.68 20.11 4.68
CA GLU A 53 18.44 18.91 5.03
C GLU A 53 17.72 18.07 6.10
N ALA A 54 17.02 18.72 7.03
CA ALA A 54 16.24 18.02 8.05
C ALA A 54 15.00 17.35 7.45
N VAL A 55 14.30 18.03 6.54
CA VAL A 55 13.15 17.47 5.81
C VAL A 55 13.60 16.30 4.92
N MET A 56 14.73 16.44 4.20
CA MET A 56 15.29 15.39 3.36
C MET A 56 15.71 14.17 4.17
N LYS A 57 16.34 14.36 5.34
CA LYS A 57 16.64 13.26 6.26
C LYS A 57 15.38 12.54 6.73
N ALA A 58 14.30 13.27 7.01
CA ALA A 58 13.03 12.67 7.41
C ALA A 58 12.39 11.86 6.27
N PHE A 59 12.39 12.40 5.04
CA PHE A 59 11.93 11.70 3.84
C PHE A 59 12.77 10.46 3.54
N GLU A 60 14.09 10.56 3.52
CA GLU A 60 14.99 9.42 3.33
C GLU A 60 14.75 8.34 4.39
N ALA A 61 14.62 8.75 5.64
CA ALA A 61 14.38 7.81 6.72
C ALA A 61 12.97 7.18 6.60
N GLY A 62 11.95 7.91 6.17
CA GLY A 62 10.62 7.37 5.87
C GLY A 62 10.57 6.53 4.59
N ASN A 63 11.71 6.32 3.92
CA ASN A 63 11.84 5.72 2.59
C ASN A 63 10.97 6.43 1.54
N PHE A 64 10.74 7.73 1.69
CA PHE A 64 10.01 8.54 0.73
C PHE A 64 10.76 8.54 -0.60
N ALA A 65 10.04 8.42 -1.69
CA ALA A 65 10.68 8.30 -2.99
C ALA A 65 11.00 9.65 -3.63
N GLY A 66 11.97 9.65 -4.56
CA GLY A 66 12.41 10.88 -5.21
C GLY A 66 13.35 11.74 -4.35
N VAL A 67 13.92 11.17 -3.29
CA VAL A 67 14.77 11.88 -2.32
C VAL A 67 16.05 12.38 -2.95
N GLU A 68 16.72 11.59 -3.79
CA GLU A 68 17.98 11.99 -4.41
C GLU A 68 17.76 13.13 -5.42
N GLU A 69 16.67 13.07 -6.17
CA GLU A 69 16.26 14.11 -7.12
C GLU A 69 15.92 15.41 -6.40
N MET A 70 15.23 15.34 -5.26
CA MET A 70 14.92 16.52 -4.43
C MET A 70 16.17 17.10 -3.74
N LYS A 71 17.16 16.26 -3.38
CA LYS A 71 18.46 16.73 -2.87
C LYS A 71 19.17 17.56 -3.94
N ALA A 72 19.18 17.08 -5.19
CA ALA A 72 19.85 17.73 -6.32
C ALA A 72 19.11 18.95 -6.91
N ASN A 73 17.82 19.13 -6.64
CA ASN A 73 17.00 20.18 -7.27
C ASN A 73 16.07 20.88 -6.27
N ASP A 74 16.41 22.10 -5.86
CA ASP A 74 15.62 22.92 -4.93
C ASP A 74 14.22 23.21 -5.46
N ARG A 75 14.09 23.50 -6.75
CA ARG A 75 12.77 23.78 -7.35
C ARG A 75 11.86 22.56 -7.30
N LEU A 76 12.42 21.35 -7.44
CA LEU A 76 11.67 20.11 -7.28
C LEU A 76 11.26 19.91 -5.82
N PHE A 77 12.19 20.10 -4.89
CA PHE A 77 11.93 20.04 -3.45
C PHE A 77 10.77 20.98 -3.05
N GLU A 78 10.82 22.26 -3.44
CA GLU A 78 9.77 23.24 -3.10
C GLU A 78 8.38 22.88 -3.63
N ARG A 79 8.31 22.09 -4.72
CA ARG A 79 7.03 21.63 -5.30
C ARG A 79 6.53 20.33 -4.68
N VAL A 80 7.43 19.40 -4.37
CA VAL A 80 7.08 18.04 -3.94
C VAL A 80 6.97 17.94 -2.42
N ALA A 81 7.83 18.63 -1.67
CA ALA A 81 7.84 18.55 -0.21
C ALA A 81 6.49 18.94 0.43
N PRO A 82 5.76 19.99 -0.02
CA PRO A 82 4.43 20.26 0.51
C PRO A 82 3.45 19.11 0.31
N LEU A 83 3.51 18.43 -0.84
CA LEU A 83 2.63 17.29 -1.15
C LEU A 83 2.99 16.09 -0.29
N GLY A 84 4.28 15.74 -0.24
CA GLY A 84 4.77 14.63 0.58
C GLY A 84 4.42 14.81 2.06
N VAL A 85 4.67 16.00 2.62
CA VAL A 85 4.30 16.28 4.02
C VAL A 85 2.80 16.18 4.24
N ASN A 86 1.98 16.71 3.33
CA ASN A 86 0.52 16.64 3.46
C ASN A 86 0.01 15.19 3.39
N ASP A 87 0.55 14.37 2.49
CA ASP A 87 0.17 12.95 2.38
C ASP A 87 0.52 12.18 3.65
N ILE A 88 1.74 12.38 4.18
CA ILE A 88 2.16 11.77 5.45
C ILE A 88 1.27 12.28 6.59
N LEU A 89 1.02 13.59 6.63
CA LEU A 89 0.21 14.22 7.66
C LEU A 89 -1.25 13.72 7.64
N MET A 90 -1.82 13.44 6.46
CA MET A 90 -3.12 12.78 6.35
C MET A 90 -3.07 11.35 6.89
N ALA A 91 -2.04 10.58 6.52
CA ALA A 91 -1.91 9.19 6.92
C ALA A 91 -1.72 9.04 8.44
N VAL A 92 -0.88 9.87 9.08
CA VAL A 92 -0.67 9.81 10.55
C VAL A 92 -1.87 10.31 11.35
N GLN A 93 -2.78 11.08 10.74
CA GLN A 93 -4.02 11.55 11.36
C GLN A 93 -5.23 10.66 11.03
N TYR A 94 -5.02 9.58 10.26
CA TYR A 94 -6.09 8.65 9.95
C TYR A 94 -6.66 8.03 11.23
N ASP A 95 -7.92 8.34 11.51
CA ASP A 95 -8.68 7.78 12.62
C ASP A 95 -9.58 6.66 12.10
N HIS A 96 -9.18 5.42 12.36
CA HIS A 96 -9.95 4.26 11.96
C HIS A 96 -11.24 4.14 12.76
N ARG A 97 -12.37 4.18 12.05
CA ARG A 97 -13.69 3.87 12.61
C ARG A 97 -14.12 2.48 12.16
N PRO A 98 -14.33 1.52 13.08
CA PRO A 98 -14.81 0.18 12.73
C PRO A 98 -16.09 0.23 11.89
N ARG A 99 -16.16 -0.64 10.87
CA ARG A 99 -17.32 -0.83 10.00
C ARG A 99 -17.58 -2.32 9.81
N PRO A 100 -18.80 -2.73 9.39
CA PRO A 100 -19.05 -4.11 9.01
C PRO A 100 -18.05 -4.60 7.95
N PRO A 101 -17.60 -5.86 8.02
CA PRO A 101 -16.71 -6.43 7.01
C PRO A 101 -17.31 -6.38 5.61
N LEU A 102 -16.48 -6.20 4.58
CA LEU A 102 -16.92 -6.16 3.19
C LEU A 102 -17.28 -7.58 2.69
N PRO A 103 -18.36 -7.76 1.91
CA PRO A 103 -18.74 -9.07 1.37
C PRO A 103 -17.96 -9.42 0.09
N VAL A 104 -16.68 -9.10 0.03
CA VAL A 104 -15.81 -9.33 -1.15
C VAL A 104 -14.51 -10.03 -0.73
N PRO A 105 -13.96 -10.95 -1.55
CA PRO A 105 -12.68 -11.56 -1.25
C PRO A 105 -11.58 -10.52 -1.07
N LEU A 106 -10.65 -10.76 -0.14
CA LEU A 106 -9.55 -9.86 0.14
C LEU A 106 -8.22 -10.62 0.09
N LEU A 107 -7.27 -10.09 -0.70
CA LEU A 107 -5.89 -10.54 -0.76
C LEU A 107 -4.98 -9.50 -0.11
N ALA A 108 -4.32 -9.87 0.98
CA ALA A 108 -3.25 -9.08 1.58
C ALA A 108 -1.89 -9.55 1.07
N LEU A 109 -1.08 -8.65 0.55
CA LEU A 109 0.28 -8.92 0.08
C LEU A 109 1.29 -8.21 1.00
N GLN A 110 2.36 -8.90 1.38
CA GLN A 110 3.45 -8.34 2.17
C GLN A 110 4.81 -8.68 1.56
N GLY A 111 5.73 -7.72 1.56
CA GLY A 111 7.14 -7.95 1.23
C GLY A 111 7.81 -8.83 2.30
N ALA A 112 8.49 -9.90 1.90
CA ALA A 112 9.16 -10.83 2.81
C ALA A 112 10.29 -10.17 3.64
N GLN A 113 10.84 -9.05 3.17
CA GLN A 113 11.82 -8.23 3.87
C GLN A 113 11.22 -6.91 4.39
N ASP A 114 9.91 -6.71 4.27
CA ASP A 114 9.23 -5.53 4.80
C ASP A 114 9.15 -5.61 6.33
N ALA A 115 10.03 -4.84 7.00
CA ALA A 115 10.10 -4.74 8.45
C ALA A 115 9.22 -3.61 9.03
N THR A 116 8.38 -2.98 8.22
CA THR A 116 7.47 -1.91 8.69
C THR A 116 6.39 -2.47 9.61
N MET A 117 5.86 -3.66 9.26
CA MET A 117 4.80 -4.35 10.00
C MET A 117 5.09 -5.85 10.11
N GLU A 118 4.75 -6.42 11.27
CA GLU A 118 4.87 -7.85 11.48
C GLU A 118 3.82 -8.63 10.68
N PRO A 119 4.12 -9.85 10.20
CA PRO A 119 3.18 -10.66 9.44
C PRO A 119 1.83 -10.93 10.11
N HIS A 120 1.81 -11.02 11.44
CA HIS A 120 0.56 -11.22 12.17
C HIS A 120 -0.37 -10.01 12.07
N ILE A 121 0.17 -8.78 12.04
CA ILE A 121 -0.62 -7.57 11.85
C ILE A 121 -1.20 -7.55 10.43
N MET A 122 -0.42 -7.90 9.41
CA MET A 122 -0.93 -7.98 8.03
C MET A 122 -2.07 -9.01 7.88
N ARG A 123 -2.08 -10.08 8.67
CA ARG A 123 -3.18 -11.07 8.67
C ARG A 123 -4.47 -10.53 9.28
N GLU A 124 -4.45 -9.44 10.04
CA GLU A 124 -5.65 -8.82 10.61
C GLU A 124 -6.56 -8.17 9.55
N TRP A 125 -6.07 -8.02 8.31
CA TRP A 125 -6.91 -7.74 7.14
C TRP A 125 -8.08 -8.74 7.00
N ALA A 126 -7.96 -9.95 7.53
CA ALA A 126 -9.04 -10.94 7.60
C ALA A 126 -10.32 -10.38 8.26
N GLY A 127 -10.20 -9.50 9.26
CA GLY A 127 -11.35 -8.90 9.94
C GLY A 127 -12.13 -7.88 9.10
N TYR A 128 -11.62 -7.50 7.92
CA TYR A 128 -12.23 -6.50 7.04
C TYR A 128 -13.04 -7.11 5.90
N THR A 129 -13.13 -8.44 5.82
CA THR A 129 -13.97 -9.15 4.86
C THR A 129 -14.84 -10.21 5.56
N SER A 130 -16.06 -10.41 5.07
CA SER A 130 -16.91 -11.55 5.44
C SER A 130 -16.82 -12.69 4.41
N ALA A 131 -15.98 -12.54 3.39
CA ALA A 131 -15.72 -13.53 2.36
C ALA A 131 -14.32 -14.15 2.54
N VAL A 132 -13.81 -14.79 1.49
CA VAL A 132 -12.49 -15.44 1.52
C VAL A 132 -11.39 -14.40 1.74
N PHE A 133 -10.57 -14.62 2.77
CA PHE A 133 -9.33 -13.88 2.99
C PHE A 133 -8.12 -14.72 2.58
N ARG A 134 -7.17 -14.11 1.90
CA ARG A 134 -5.86 -14.70 1.57
C ARG A 134 -4.76 -13.73 1.96
N TYR A 135 -3.65 -14.29 2.42
CA TYR A 135 -2.42 -13.56 2.74
C TYR A 135 -1.27 -14.22 2.00
N GLU A 136 -0.45 -13.44 1.29
CA GLU A 136 0.73 -13.92 0.58
C GLU A 136 1.95 -13.06 0.89
N SER A 137 3.08 -13.73 1.06
CA SER A 137 4.38 -13.06 1.17
C SER A 137 5.06 -13.07 -0.20
N VAL A 138 5.42 -11.89 -0.70
CA VAL A 138 6.15 -11.70 -1.96
C VAL A 138 7.61 -11.35 -1.63
N PRO A 139 8.63 -11.86 -2.34
CA PRO A 139 9.99 -11.39 -2.15
C PRO A 139 10.07 -9.86 -2.32
N GLY A 140 10.82 -9.16 -1.48
CA GLY A 140 10.99 -7.71 -1.54
C GLY A 140 10.74 -7.01 -0.21
N ASP A 141 11.09 -5.72 -0.20
CA ASP A 141 10.91 -4.81 0.92
C ASP A 141 9.52 -4.13 0.88
N HIS A 142 9.37 -3.00 1.55
CA HIS A 142 8.14 -2.21 1.57
C HIS A 142 7.64 -1.77 0.17
N TYR A 143 8.55 -1.74 -0.81
CA TYR A 143 8.31 -1.35 -2.19
C TYR A 143 8.30 -2.55 -3.14
N PHE A 144 8.10 -3.77 -2.63
CA PHE A 144 8.04 -4.99 -3.44
C PHE A 144 7.06 -4.85 -4.62
N VAL A 145 5.96 -4.10 -4.48
CA VAL A 145 4.99 -3.90 -5.57
C VAL A 145 5.62 -3.20 -6.78
N ALA A 146 6.56 -2.28 -6.56
CA ALA A 146 7.28 -1.61 -7.64
C ALA A 146 8.40 -2.49 -8.22
N HIS A 147 9.17 -3.17 -7.36
CA HIS A 147 10.34 -3.94 -7.78
C HIS A 147 10.02 -5.36 -8.25
N ARG A 148 8.84 -5.88 -7.89
CA ARG A 148 8.33 -7.23 -8.20
C ARG A 148 6.89 -7.13 -8.75
N ALA A 149 6.70 -6.21 -9.68
CA ALA A 149 5.39 -5.98 -10.30
C ALA A 149 4.83 -7.27 -10.94
N GLU A 150 5.69 -8.09 -11.56
CA GLU A 150 5.29 -9.37 -12.16
C GLU A 150 4.82 -10.39 -11.12
N ASP A 151 5.61 -10.63 -10.06
CA ASP A 151 5.23 -11.55 -8.97
C ASP A 151 3.95 -11.08 -8.25
N THR A 152 3.81 -9.76 -8.07
CA THR A 152 2.62 -9.15 -7.48
C THR A 152 1.39 -9.36 -8.37
N ALA A 153 1.53 -9.09 -9.67
CA ALA A 153 0.46 -9.28 -10.65
C ALA A 153 0.05 -10.75 -10.78
N ALA A 154 1.01 -11.69 -10.76
CA ALA A 154 0.74 -13.12 -10.79
C ALA A 154 -0.08 -13.58 -9.58
N ASN A 155 0.23 -13.07 -8.38
CA ASN A 155 -0.57 -13.35 -7.17
C ASN A 155 -2.00 -12.82 -7.29
N VAL A 156 -2.17 -11.59 -7.78
CA VAL A 156 -3.50 -11.00 -8.01
C VAL A 156 -4.29 -11.83 -9.05
N ALA A 157 -3.65 -12.15 -10.18
CA ALA A 157 -4.27 -12.91 -11.26
C ALA A 157 -4.76 -14.28 -10.78
N ARG A 158 -3.93 -15.02 -10.04
CA ARG A 158 -4.31 -16.32 -9.45
C ARG A 158 -5.56 -16.21 -8.58
N VAL A 159 -5.62 -15.23 -7.68
CA VAL A 159 -6.79 -15.06 -6.80
C VAL A 159 -8.04 -14.65 -7.57
N CYS A 160 -7.89 -13.82 -8.61
CA CYS A 160 -9.00 -13.48 -9.50
C CYS A 160 -9.51 -14.70 -10.26
N LEU A 161 -8.62 -15.55 -10.77
CA LEU A 161 -8.99 -16.79 -11.49
C LEU A 161 -9.69 -17.79 -10.55
N ASP A 162 -9.15 -18.04 -9.35
CA ASP A 162 -9.80 -18.89 -8.34
C ASP A 162 -11.23 -18.42 -8.03
N ALA A 163 -11.42 -17.09 -7.93
CA ALA A 163 -12.73 -16.50 -7.64
C ALA A 163 -13.71 -16.59 -8.82
N LEU A 164 -13.22 -16.67 -10.06
CA LEU A 164 -14.02 -16.88 -11.26
C LEU A 164 -14.37 -18.37 -11.43
N GLU A 165 -13.47 -19.28 -11.10
CA GLU A 165 -13.71 -20.73 -11.18
C GLU A 165 -14.64 -21.23 -10.06
N GLY A 166 -14.52 -20.67 -8.85
CA GLY A 166 -15.37 -21.00 -7.71
C GLY A 166 -16.78 -20.41 -7.78
N LYS A 167 -17.01 -19.44 -8.66
CA LYS A 167 -18.35 -19.02 -9.05
C LYS A 167 -18.73 -19.89 -10.25
N SER A 168 -19.70 -20.79 -10.07
CA SER A 168 -20.42 -21.33 -11.23
C SER A 168 -20.79 -20.13 -12.11
N LEU A 169 -20.18 -20.04 -13.29
CA LEU A 169 -20.67 -19.20 -14.38
C LEU A 169 -22.00 -19.81 -14.78
N GLN A 170 -23.04 -19.59 -13.98
CA GLN A 170 -24.39 -19.80 -14.47
C GLN A 170 -24.58 -18.79 -15.60
N PRO A 171 -24.98 -19.24 -16.79
CA PRO A 171 -25.30 -18.35 -17.89
C PRO A 171 -26.57 -17.59 -17.51
N ALA A 172 -26.41 -16.48 -16.81
CA ALA A 172 -27.44 -15.47 -16.80
C ALA A 172 -27.31 -14.77 -18.14
N LEU A 173 -27.96 -15.29 -19.18
CA LEU A 173 -28.41 -14.51 -20.33
C LEU A 173 -29.34 -15.36 -21.22
N GLY A 174 -30.64 -15.21 -20.97
CA GLY A 174 -31.51 -14.94 -22.11
C GLY A 174 -31.12 -13.58 -22.69
N GLY A 175 -30.14 -13.55 -23.60
CA GLY A 175 -29.71 -12.35 -24.33
C GLY A 175 -28.32 -12.47 -24.95
N GLN A 176 -28.17 -12.15 -26.22
CA GLN A 176 -27.02 -12.47 -27.08
C GLN A 176 -25.63 -11.96 -26.60
N LEU A 177 -24.75 -12.91 -26.28
CA LEU A 177 -23.40 -13.19 -26.81
C LEU A 177 -22.79 -14.23 -25.85
N SER A 178 -22.26 -15.34 -26.35
CA SER A 178 -21.97 -16.52 -25.50
C SER A 178 -21.03 -16.18 -24.33
N ASP A 179 -21.35 -16.67 -23.13
CA ASP A 179 -20.69 -16.28 -21.87
C ASP A 179 -19.18 -16.58 -21.82
N ALA A 180 -18.72 -17.56 -22.62
CA ALA A 180 -17.30 -17.83 -22.81
C ALA A 180 -16.56 -16.67 -23.51
N LEU A 181 -17.25 -15.93 -24.38
CA LEU A 181 -16.72 -14.76 -25.06
C LEU A 181 -16.57 -13.58 -24.09
N TRP A 182 -17.47 -13.41 -23.12
CA TRP A 182 -17.40 -12.35 -22.10
C TRP A 182 -16.28 -12.56 -21.08
N ALA A 183 -16.09 -13.79 -20.60
CA ALA A 183 -15.00 -14.09 -19.66
C ALA A 183 -13.62 -13.95 -20.33
N VAL A 184 -13.50 -14.38 -21.58
CA VAL A 184 -12.28 -14.23 -22.40
C VAL A 184 -12.02 -12.76 -22.71
N LEU A 185 -13.04 -11.95 -23.00
CA LEU A 185 -12.90 -10.50 -23.20
C LEU A 185 -12.56 -9.74 -21.92
N ALA A 186 -13.13 -10.08 -20.76
CA ALA A 186 -12.81 -9.43 -19.49
C ALA A 186 -11.38 -9.74 -19.03
N ALA A 187 -10.94 -10.99 -19.17
CA ALA A 187 -9.57 -11.41 -18.88
C ALA A 187 -8.57 -10.79 -19.87
N LEU A 188 -8.90 -10.74 -21.17
CA LEU A 188 -8.09 -10.05 -22.19
C LEU A 188 -8.03 -8.53 -21.95
N CYS A 189 -9.09 -7.87 -21.47
CA CYS A 189 -9.05 -6.45 -21.10
C CYS A 189 -8.12 -6.19 -19.91
N VAL A 190 -8.12 -7.06 -18.89
CA VAL A 190 -7.22 -6.94 -17.75
C VAL A 190 -5.77 -7.22 -18.17
N LEU A 191 -5.53 -8.25 -19.00
CA LEU A 191 -4.20 -8.55 -19.52
C LEU A 191 -3.67 -7.50 -20.51
N LEU A 192 -4.50 -6.95 -21.41
CA LEU A 192 -4.09 -5.88 -22.33
C LEU A 192 -3.88 -4.54 -21.62
N ALA A 193 -4.64 -4.22 -20.57
CA ALA A 193 -4.37 -3.05 -19.74
C ALA A 193 -3.01 -3.19 -19.01
N LEU A 194 -2.68 -4.40 -18.57
CA LEU A 194 -1.38 -4.71 -17.98
C LEU A 194 -0.25 -4.70 -19.03
N LEU A 195 -0.46 -5.24 -20.23
CA LEU A 195 0.52 -5.21 -21.33
C LEU A 195 0.78 -3.79 -21.85
N MET A 196 -0.25 -2.95 -21.95
CA MET A 196 -0.09 -1.54 -22.34
C MET A 196 0.53 -0.68 -21.23
N ALA A 197 0.39 -1.08 -19.96
CA ALA A 197 1.09 -0.45 -18.84
C ALA A 197 2.59 -0.85 -18.77
N VAL A 198 2.97 -1.99 -19.36
CA VAL A 198 4.36 -2.46 -19.46
C VAL A 198 5.07 -1.93 -20.72
N VAL A 199 4.38 -1.74 -21.86
CA VAL A 199 4.99 -1.31 -23.15
C VAL A 199 5.22 0.21 -23.27
N ARG A 200 4.73 1.03 -22.33
CA ARG A 200 4.93 2.50 -22.33
C ARG A 200 6.08 3.01 -21.45
N ASN A 201 6.91 2.13 -20.90
CA ASN A 201 8.17 2.45 -20.22
C ASN A 201 9.30 1.55 -20.69
#